data_AF-A0A549TD20-F1
#
_entry.id   AF-A0A549TD20-F1
#
_cell.length_a   1.000
_cell.length_b   1.000
_cell.length_c   1.000
_cell.angle_alpha   90.00
_cell.angle_beta   90.00
_cell.angle_gamma   90.00
#
_symmetry.space_group_name_H-M   'P 1'
#
loop_
_entity.id
_entity.type
_entity.pdbx_description
1 polymer ?
#
loop_
_entity_poly.entity_id
_entity_poly.type
_entity_poly.pdbx_seq_one_letter_code
_entity_poly.pdbx_strand_id
1 'polypeptide(L)' 'MTRIVIAAGIILAIGLVLAATYHQGQRQEQAATAAANARALTEQIKDRSLIDDQVNRMSVSDLCAGLGGVWRDGTCQ' A
#
# COMPACT_ATOMS: atom_id res chain seq x y z
N MET A 1 -46.81 30.13 -7.53
CA MET A 1 -46.25 29.49 -6.32
C MET A 1 -45.87 28.02 -6.55
N THR A 2 -46.74 27.19 -7.11
CA THR A 2 -46.47 25.75 -7.38
C THR A 2 -45.21 25.46 -8.21
N ARG A 3 -44.93 26.24 -9.26
CA ARG A 3 -43.72 26.08 -10.09
C ARG A 3 -42.41 26.30 -9.33
N ILE A 4 -42.40 27.20 -8.35
CA ILE A 4 -41.21 27.51 -7.53
C ILE A 4 -40.95 26.36 -6.55
N VAL A 5 -42.01 25.79 -5.96
CA VAL A 5 -41.92 24.63 -5.07
C VAL A 5 -41.39 23.39 -5.81
N ILE A 6 -41.87 23.16 -7.03
CA ILE A 6 -41.38 22.05 -7.87
C ILE A 6 -39.90 22.25 -8.23
N ALA A 7 -39.50 23.46 -8.63
CA ALA A 7 -38.11 23.75 -8.95
C ALA A 7 -37.18 23.58 -7.74
N ALA A 8 -37.61 24.06 -6.56
CA ALA A 8 -36.85 23.88 -5.32
C ALA A 8 -36.70 22.41 -4.94
N GLY A 9 -37.75 21.60 -5.10
CA GLY A 9 -37.70 20.16 -4.86
C GLY A 9 -36.72 19.43 -5.78
N ILE A 10 -36.68 19.79 -7.07
CA ILE A 10 -35.75 19.20 -8.04
C ILE A 10 -34.29 19.53 -7.69
N ILE A 11 -33.99 20.78 -7.34
CA ILE A 11 -32.63 21.20 -6.96
C ILE A 11 -32.16 20.43 -5.71
N LEU A 12 -33.03 20.27 -4.72
CA LEU A 12 -32.74 19.49 -3.51
C LEU A 12 -32.47 18.02 -3.82
N ALA A 13 -33.28 17.40 -4.69
CA ALA A 13 -33.11 16.02 -5.11
C ALA A 13 -31.77 15.80 -5.83
N ILE A 14 -31.40 16.71 -6.75
CA ILE A 14 -30.12 16.65 -7.46
C ILE A 14 -28.95 16.80 -6.48
N GLY A 15 -29.04 17.75 -5.54
CA GLY A 15 -28.01 17.95 -4.51
C GLY A 15 -27.77 16.70 -3.67
N LEU A 16 -28.84 16.01 -3.26
CA LEU A 16 -28.74 14.76 -2.49
C LEU A 16 -28.11 13.63 -3.30
N VAL A 17 -28.45 13.49 -4.58
CA VAL A 17 -27.85 12.48 -5.46
C VAL A 17 -26.35 12.72 -5.63
N LEU A 18 -25.93 13.97 -5.88
CA LEU A 18 -24.52 14.32 -6.02
C LEU A 18 -23.73 14.09 -4.74
N ALA A 19 -24.29 14.42 -3.58
CA ALA A 19 -23.66 14.17 -2.29
C ALA A 19 -23.48 12.66 -2.03
N ALA A 20 -24.50 11.85 -2.35
CA ALA A 20 -24.45 10.41 -2.17
C ALA A 20 -23.40 9.75 -3.08
N THR A 21 -23.35 10.12 -4.36
CA THR A 21 -22.38 9.56 -5.31
C THR A 21 -20.95 9.99 -4.97
N TYR A 22 -20.75 11.22 -4.50
CA TYR A 22 -19.44 11.71 -4.07
C TYR A 22 -18.89 10.92 -2.88
N HIS A 23 -19.71 10.71 -1.83
CA HIS A 23 -19.30 9.91 -0.68
C HIS A 23 -19.06 8.43 -1.03
N GLN A 24 -19.84 7.87 -1.96
CA GLN A 24 -19.65 6.50 -2.42
C GLN A 24 -18.36 6.33 -3.22
N GLY A 25 -18.00 7.32 -4.05
CA GLY A 25 -16.73 7.37 -4.78
C GLY A 25 -15.53 7.39 -3.83
N GLN A 26 -15.53 8.30 -2.86
CA GLN A 26 -14.43 8.40 -1.88
C GLN A 26 -14.21 7.10 -1.10
N ARG A 27 -15.27 6.38 -0.73
CA ARG A 27 -15.15 5.10 -0.02
C ARG A 27 -14.53 4.01 -0.87
N GLN A 28 -14.82 3.98 -2.17
CA GLN A 28 -14.21 3.02 -3.09
C GLN A 28 -12.73 3.34 -3.32
N GLU A 29 -12.38 4.62 -3.46
CA GLU A 29 -10.99 5.04 -3.61
C GLU A 29 -10.14 4.72 -2.38
N GLN A 30 -10.67 4.96 -1.18
CA GLN A 30 -10.01 4.61 0.08
C GLN A 30 -9.80 3.10 0.23
N ALA A 31 -10.79 2.29 -0.15
CA ALA A 31 -10.66 0.84 -0.14
C ALA A 31 -9.63 0.34 -1.16
N ALA A 32 -9.61 0.92 -2.36
CA ALA A 32 -8.64 0.57 -3.41
C ALA A 32 -7.20 0.94 -3.01
N THR A 33 -7.00 2.12 -2.42
CA THR A 33 -5.67 2.55 -1.93
C THR A 33 -5.20 1.71 -0.74
N ALA A 34 -6.09 1.39 0.21
CA ALA A 34 -5.75 0.50 1.32
C ALA A 34 -5.33 -0.90 0.83
N ALA A 35 -6.04 -1.46 -0.15
CA ALA A 35 -5.69 -2.75 -0.75
C ALA A 35 -4.37 -2.71 -1.52
N ALA A 36 -4.10 -1.64 -2.27
CA ALA A 36 -2.83 -1.45 -2.97
C ALA A 36 -1.64 -1.34 -1.99
N ASN A 37 -1.80 -0.56 -0.92
CA ASN A 37 -0.77 -0.41 0.11
C ASN A 37 -0.51 -1.72 0.85
N ALA A 38 -1.56 -2.50 1.17
CA ALA A 38 -1.41 -3.80 1.83
C ALA A 38 -0.67 -4.80 0.93
N ARG A 39 -0.93 -4.81 -0.39
CA ARG A 39 -0.21 -5.66 -1.35
C ARG A 39 1.27 -5.29 -1.42
N ALA A 40 1.58 -4.01 -1.56
CA ALA A 40 2.95 -3.53 -1.62
C ALA A 40 3.75 -3.87 -0.35
N LEU A 41 3.14 -3.73 0.83
CA LEU A 41 3.77 -4.13 2.10
C LEU A 41 3.96 -5.65 2.19
N THR A 42 3.00 -6.44 1.71
CA THR A 42 3.10 -7.91 1.73
C THR A 42 4.22 -8.41 0.81
N GLU A 43 4.36 -7.83 -0.39
CA GLU A 43 5.46 -8.14 -1.31
C GLU A 43 6.81 -7.77 -0.70
N GLN A 44 6.94 -6.59 -0.09
CA GLN A 44 8.18 -6.18 0.58
C GLN A 44 8.56 -7.09 1.77
N ILE A 45 7.58 -7.52 2.57
CA ILE A 45 7.82 -8.45 3.69
C ILE A 45 8.26 -9.81 3.16
N LYS A 46 7.64 -10.28 2.08
CA LYS A 46 8.01 -11.56 1.45
C LYS A 46 9.43 -11.51 0.91
N ASP A 47 9.80 -10.45 0.20
CA ASP A 47 11.15 -10.27 -0.33
C ASP A 47 12.20 -10.18 0.79
N ARG A 48 11.90 -9.45 1.87
CA ARG A 48 12.76 -9.44 3.07
C ARG A 48 12.90 -10.82 3.71
N SER A 49 11.81 -11.58 3.83
CA SER A 49 11.88 -12.92 4.43
C SER A 49 12.74 -13.88 3.61
N LEU A 50 12.71 -13.77 2.27
CA LEU A 50 13.54 -14.58 1.39
C LEU A 50 15.02 -14.19 1.47
N ILE A 51 15.32 -12.89 1.63
CA ILE A 51 16.68 -12.40 1.81
C ILE A 51 17.23 -12.83 3.18
N ASP A 52 16.44 -12.71 4.24
CA ASP A 52 16.84 -13.07 5.60
C ASP A 52 17.12 -14.58 5.72
N ASP A 53 16.27 -15.41 5.11
CA ASP A 53 16.51 -16.86 5.03
C ASP A 53 17.77 -17.21 4.23
N GLN A 54 18.11 -16.43 3.19
CA GLN A 54 19.33 -16.62 2.41
C GLN A 54 20.57 -16.23 3.23
N VAL A 55 20.52 -15.08 3.89
CA VAL A 55 21.58 -14.58 4.77
C VAL A 55 21.83 -15.53 5.94
N ASN A 56 20.77 -16.07 6.56
CA ASN A 56 20.87 -16.99 7.69
C ASN A 56 21.47 -18.35 7.29
N ARG A 57 21.37 -18.74 6.01
CA ARG A 57 21.96 -19.97 5.47
C ARG A 57 23.36 -19.77 4.88
N MET A 58 23.82 -18.52 4.70
CA MET A 58 25.16 -18.23 4.20
C MET A 58 26.20 -18.47 5.29
N SER A 59 27.36 -18.99 4.88
CA SER A 59 28.49 -19.07 5.79
C SER A 59 28.99 -17.66 6.13
N VAL A 60 29.57 -17.49 7.32
CA VAL A 60 30.12 -16.19 7.77
C VAL A 60 31.18 -15.64 6.79
N SER A 61 31.91 -16.55 6.12
CA SER A 61 32.85 -16.22 5.05
C SER A 61 32.18 -15.70 3.78
N ASP A 62 31.06 -16.29 3.36
CA ASP A 62 30.32 -15.83 2.17
C ASP A 62 29.64 -14.49 2.44
N LEU A 63 29.18 -14.26 3.68
CA LEU A 63 28.67 -12.97 4.13
C LEU A 63 29.74 -11.89 4.06
N CYS A 64 30.95 -12.18 4.55
CA CYS A 64 32.08 -11.26 4.46
C CYS A 64 32.44 -10.92 3.01
N ALA A 65 32.48 -11.92 2.13
CA ALA A 65 32.74 -11.72 0.70
C ALA A 65 31.63 -10.91 0.01
N GLY A 66 30.36 -11.17 0.34
CA GLY A 66 29.21 -10.41 -0.19
C GLY A 66 29.19 -8.94 0.22
N LEU A 67 29.78 -8.61 1.37
CA LEU A 67 29.96 -7.23 1.85
C LEU A 67 31.20 -6.54 1.27
N GLY A 68 31.99 -7.25 0.45
CA GLY A 68 33.21 -6.74 -0.17
C GLY A 68 34.49 -6.92 0.65
N GLY A 69 34.43 -7.68 1.75
CA GLY A 69 35.58 -7.99 2.59
C GLY A 69 36.20 -9.35 2.28
N VAL A 70 37.30 -9.66 2.96
CA VAL A 70 38.00 -10.96 2.87
C VAL A 70 37.99 -11.64 4.23
N TRP A 71 37.49 -12.87 4.28
CA TRP A 71 37.50 -13.67 5.52
C TRP A 71 38.89 -14.23 5.81
N ARG A 72 39.52 -13.77 6.89
CA ARG A 72 40.85 -14.23 7.35
C ARG A 72 40.88 -14.34 8.88
N ASP A 73 41.48 -15.42 9.37
CA ASP A 73 41.71 -15.65 10.81
C ASP A 73 40.43 -15.55 11.68
N GLY A 74 39.28 -15.94 11.12
CA GLY A 74 37.99 -15.87 11.80
C GLY A 74 37.37 -14.47 11.89
N THR A 75 37.91 -13.49 11.14
CA THR A 75 37.41 -12.11 11.06
C THR A 75 37.24 -11.65 9.62
N CYS A 76 36.35 -10.69 9.39
CA CYS A 76 36.15 -10.05 8.09
C CYS A 76 37.01 -8.78 8.01
N GLN A 77 37.83 -8.65 6.96
CA GLN A 77 38.73 -7.52 6.69
C GLN A 77 38.33 -6.75 5.45
#